data_AF-A0A0D8J6E8-F1
#
_entry.id   AF-A0A0D8J6E8-F1
#
_cell.length_a   1.000
_cell.length_b   1.000
_cell.length_c   1.000
_cell.angle_alpha   90.00
_cell.angle_beta   90.00
_cell.angle_gamma   90.00
#
_symmetry.space_group_name_H-M   'P 1'
#
loop_
_entity.id
_entity.type
_entity.pdbx_description
1 polymer ?
#
loop_
_entity_poly.entity_id
_entity_poly.type
_entity_poly.pdbx_seq_one_letter_code
_entity_poly.pdbx_strand_id
1 'polypeptide(L)'
;MTAHEFDTNLSKLTGKLKKEDRHYATIVKVVQIFYWIFIPLFMVKTAVEYTNSHEISDIISGVALILGFLFIALSFRKLYNEYQYVDYSLPTLEMLKKAVCRYQPFQKRALGILPGLLLMDVGLTFEWMGEGKSVLDSQLFFLGAILFGVIIGLVIWYFKYKPLRDKILHLVREIEQ
;
A
#
# COMPACT_ATOMS: atom_id res chain seq x y z
N MET A 1 -18.53 25.32 -22.59
CA MET A 1 -19.09 24.87 -21.30
C MET A 1 -19.54 26.12 -20.55
N THR A 2 -20.76 26.16 -20.04
CA THR A 2 -21.22 27.32 -19.25
C THR A 2 -20.62 27.26 -17.83
N ALA A 3 -20.47 28.42 -17.15
CA ALA A 3 -19.97 28.44 -15.77
C ALA A 3 -20.77 27.51 -14.83
N HIS A 4 -22.09 27.40 -15.06
CA HIS A 4 -22.98 26.49 -14.36
C HIS A 4 -22.65 24.99 -14.60
N GLU A 5 -22.29 24.61 -15.82
CA GLU A 5 -21.85 23.24 -16.13
C GLU A 5 -20.53 22.88 -15.46
N PHE A 6 -19.60 23.84 -15.38
CA PHE A 6 -18.31 23.65 -14.73
C PHE A 6 -18.49 23.39 -13.22
N ASP A 7 -19.24 24.24 -12.51
CA ASP A 7 -19.50 24.08 -11.07
C ASP A 7 -20.22 22.77 -10.74
N THR A 8 -21.16 22.36 -11.60
CA THR A 8 -21.87 21.09 -11.45
C THR A 8 -20.93 19.89 -11.63
N ASN A 9 -20.02 19.93 -12.60
CA ASN A 9 -19.05 18.85 -12.81
C ASN A 9 -17.97 18.81 -11.73
N LEU A 10 -17.52 19.97 -11.27
CA LEU A 10 -16.55 20.09 -10.18
C LEU A 10 -17.10 19.52 -8.87
N SER A 11 -18.30 19.92 -8.46
CA SER A 11 -18.94 19.41 -7.23
C SER A 11 -19.14 17.88 -7.29
N LYS A 12 -19.59 17.36 -8.43
CA LYS A 12 -19.74 15.91 -8.67
C LYS A 12 -18.40 15.17 -8.62
N LEU A 13 -17.33 15.74 -9.16
CA LEU A 13 -15.99 15.15 -9.11
C LEU A 13 -15.45 15.15 -7.67
N THR A 14 -15.52 16.29 -6.97
CA THR A 14 -15.08 16.42 -5.57
C THR A 14 -15.79 15.43 -4.66
N GLY A 15 -17.10 15.23 -4.83
CA GLY A 15 -17.86 14.20 -4.11
C GLY A 15 -17.34 12.77 -4.37
N LYS A 16 -17.02 12.45 -5.63
CA LYS A 16 -16.40 11.17 -6.00
C LYS A 16 -15.01 11.00 -5.40
N LEU A 17 -14.15 12.02 -5.48
CA LEU A 17 -12.79 11.99 -4.92
C LEU A 17 -12.83 11.75 -3.41
N LYS A 18 -13.71 12.45 -2.69
CA LYS A 18 -13.86 12.28 -1.24
C LYS A 18 -14.33 10.87 -0.87
N LYS A 19 -15.23 10.28 -1.67
CA LYS A 19 -15.69 8.90 -1.47
C LYS A 19 -14.57 7.90 -1.72
N GLU A 20 -13.81 8.07 -2.80
CA GLU A 20 -12.71 7.17 -3.17
C GLU A 20 -11.52 7.28 -2.20
N ASP A 21 -11.15 8.48 -1.77
CA ASP A 21 -10.09 8.69 -0.77
C ASP A 21 -10.45 8.00 0.56
N ARG A 22 -11.72 8.09 1.01
CA ARG A 22 -12.21 7.39 2.21
C ARG A 22 -12.21 5.87 2.04
N HIS A 23 -12.61 5.39 0.86
CA HIS A 23 -12.61 3.96 0.57
C HIS A 23 -11.18 3.41 0.56
N TYR A 24 -10.24 4.13 -0.06
CA TYR A 24 -8.82 3.78 -0.04
C TYR A 24 -8.23 3.79 1.38
N ALA A 25 -8.54 4.82 2.18
CA ALA A 25 -8.14 4.85 3.59
C ALA A 25 -8.68 3.62 4.37
N THR A 26 -9.90 3.19 4.07
CA THR A 26 -10.47 1.98 4.69
C THR A 26 -9.71 0.73 4.28
N ILE A 27 -9.38 0.55 3.00
CA ILE A 27 -8.56 -0.57 2.51
C ILE A 27 -7.20 -0.58 3.21
N VAL A 28 -6.52 0.57 3.26
CA VAL A 28 -5.22 0.70 3.92
C VAL A 28 -5.31 0.34 5.40
N LYS A 29 -6.36 0.79 6.10
CA LYS A 29 -6.59 0.45 7.51
C LYS A 29 -6.81 -1.05 7.71
N VAL A 30 -7.57 -1.69 6.84
CA VAL A 30 -7.80 -3.15 6.88
C VAL A 30 -6.49 -3.90 6.69
N VAL A 31 -5.68 -3.53 5.68
CA VAL A 31 -4.35 -4.11 5.45
C VAL A 31 -3.46 -3.91 6.69
N GLN A 32 -3.43 -2.72 7.27
CA GLN A 32 -2.69 -2.44 8.50
C GLN A 32 -3.13 -3.36 9.66
N ILE A 33 -4.43 -3.58 9.86
CA ILE A 33 -4.96 -4.48 10.89
C ILE A 33 -4.47 -5.92 10.65
N PHE A 34 -4.47 -6.40 9.41
CA PHE A 34 -3.94 -7.73 9.10
C PHE A 34 -2.47 -7.89 9.52
N TYR A 35 -1.61 -6.90 9.22
CA TYR A 35 -0.22 -6.95 9.66
C TYR A 35 -0.08 -6.90 11.18
N TRP A 36 -0.95 -6.17 11.90
CA TRP A 36 -0.98 -6.20 13.36
C TRP A 36 -1.40 -7.55 13.93
N ILE A 37 -2.23 -8.33 13.24
CA ILE A 37 -2.61 -9.69 13.63
C ILE A 37 -1.48 -10.67 13.33
N PHE A 38 -0.73 -10.48 12.24
CA PHE A 38 0.39 -11.35 11.89
C PHE A 38 1.56 -11.25 12.87
N ILE A 39 1.81 -10.07 13.47
CA ILE A 39 2.87 -9.90 14.47
C ILE A 39 2.75 -10.90 15.64
N PRO A 40 1.66 -10.95 16.43
CA PRO A 40 1.53 -11.90 17.53
C PRO A 40 1.45 -13.36 17.03
N LEU A 41 0.83 -13.60 15.88
CA LEU A 41 0.74 -14.94 15.29
C LEU A 41 2.14 -15.51 15.00
N PHE A 42 2.99 -14.74 14.31
CA PHE A 42 4.35 -15.15 13.98
C PHE A 42 5.27 -15.15 15.20
N MET A 43 4.99 -14.33 16.21
CA MET A 43 5.70 -14.39 17.48
C MET A 43 5.47 -15.74 18.19
N VAL A 44 4.21 -16.21 18.24
CA VAL A 44 3.89 -17.54 18.79
C VAL A 44 4.49 -18.65 17.92
N LYS A 45 4.38 -18.56 16.58
CA LYS A 45 5.00 -19.53 15.66
C LYS A 45 6.50 -19.67 15.92
N THR A 46 7.22 -18.55 15.95
CA THR A 46 8.67 -18.49 16.17
C THR A 46 9.04 -19.10 17.53
N ALA A 47 8.28 -18.81 18.58
CA ALA A 47 8.53 -19.36 19.91
C ALA A 47 8.37 -20.88 19.96
N VAL A 48 7.31 -21.41 19.31
CA VAL A 48 7.07 -22.86 19.22
C VAL A 48 8.16 -23.55 18.40
N GLU A 49 8.51 -22.99 17.25
CA GLU A 49 9.52 -23.54 16.34
C GLU A 49 10.88 -23.62 17.01
N TYR A 50 11.33 -22.53 17.63
CA TYR A 50 12.57 -22.51 18.40
C TYR A 50 12.57 -23.49 19.58
N THR A 51 11.43 -23.66 20.28
CA THR A 51 11.33 -24.63 21.38
C THR A 51 11.50 -26.07 20.89
N ASN A 52 11.14 -26.35 19.64
CA ASN A 52 11.26 -27.68 19.05
C ASN A 52 12.67 -27.93 18.48
N SER A 53 13.22 -26.97 17.72
CA SER A 53 14.48 -27.14 16.99
C SER A 53 15.72 -26.75 17.81
N HIS A 54 15.58 -25.77 18.71
CA HIS A 54 16.67 -25.04 19.37
C HIS A 54 17.64 -24.36 18.38
N GLU A 55 17.23 -24.15 17.13
CA GLU A 55 18.06 -23.54 16.11
C GLU A 55 17.97 -22.01 16.12
N ILE A 56 19.12 -21.34 16.00
CA ILE A 56 19.20 -19.88 15.97
C ILE A 56 18.61 -19.32 14.67
N SER A 57 18.65 -20.07 13.57
CA SER A 57 18.01 -19.75 12.29
C SER A 57 16.53 -19.40 12.45
N ASP A 58 15.81 -20.11 13.30
CA ASP A 58 14.38 -19.91 13.52
C ASP A 58 14.11 -18.58 14.23
N ILE A 59 14.97 -18.20 15.18
CA ILE A 59 14.90 -16.88 15.83
C ILE A 59 15.18 -15.78 14.81
N ILE A 60 16.24 -15.92 14.00
CA ILE A 60 16.62 -14.92 13.00
C ILE A 60 15.49 -14.73 11.98
N SER A 61 14.94 -15.83 11.47
CA SER A 61 13.81 -15.81 10.54
C SER A 61 12.59 -15.12 11.17
N GLY A 62 12.17 -15.57 12.35
CA GLY A 62 11.00 -15.04 13.03
C GLY A 62 11.13 -13.54 13.37
N VAL A 63 12.28 -13.12 13.88
CA VAL A 63 12.55 -11.70 14.19
C VAL A 63 12.54 -10.86 12.90
N ALA A 64 13.16 -11.34 11.82
CA ALA A 64 13.15 -10.63 10.53
C ALA A 64 11.72 -10.47 9.98
N LEU A 65 10.90 -11.53 10.03
CA LEU A 65 9.49 -11.47 9.63
C LEU A 65 8.67 -10.50 10.48
N ILE A 66 8.79 -10.57 11.80
CA ILE A 66 8.07 -9.69 12.74
C ILE A 66 8.46 -8.22 12.50
N LEU A 67 9.75 -7.93 12.34
CA LEU A 67 10.23 -6.59 12.01
C LEU A 67 9.72 -6.14 10.64
N GLY A 68 9.70 -7.04 9.65
CA GLY A 68 9.11 -6.78 8.33
C GLY A 68 7.65 -6.37 8.43
N PHE A 69 6.82 -7.15 9.14
CA PHE A 69 5.41 -6.83 9.37
C PHE A 69 5.23 -5.50 10.10
N LEU A 70 6.06 -5.22 11.11
CA LEU A 70 6.02 -3.96 11.85
C LEU A 70 6.32 -2.77 10.94
N PHE A 71 7.40 -2.84 10.14
CA PHE A 71 7.73 -1.78 9.19
C PHE A 71 6.61 -1.55 8.18
N ILE A 72 6.04 -2.61 7.62
CA ILE A 72 4.93 -2.51 6.67
C ILE A 72 3.70 -1.90 7.34
N ALA A 73 3.32 -2.34 8.55
CA ALA A 73 2.20 -1.80 9.30
C ALA A 73 2.37 -0.29 9.59
N LEU A 74 3.57 0.15 9.95
CA LEU A 74 3.89 1.56 10.18
C LEU A 74 3.83 2.38 8.88
N SER A 75 4.33 1.83 7.78
CA SER A 75 4.25 2.47 6.46
C SER A 75 2.81 2.64 5.99
N PHE A 76 1.96 1.62 6.17
CA PHE A 76 0.53 1.74 5.90
C PHE A 76 -0.18 2.70 6.85
N ARG A 77 0.21 2.79 8.13
CA ARG A 77 -0.32 3.80 9.05
C ARG A 77 -0.04 5.22 8.57
N LYS A 78 1.19 5.47 8.09
CA LYS A 78 1.54 6.77 7.50
C LYS A 78 0.68 7.06 6.28
N LEU A 79 0.51 6.08 5.39
CA LEU A 79 -0.32 6.20 4.21
C LEU A 79 -1.79 6.49 4.57
N TYR A 80 -2.35 5.78 5.55
CA TYR A 80 -3.72 5.96 6.03
C TYR A 80 -4.00 7.40 6.43
N ASN A 81 -3.11 7.99 7.25
CA ASN A 81 -3.27 9.36 7.72
C ASN A 81 -3.29 10.35 6.54
N GLU A 82 -2.50 10.12 5.50
CA GLU A 82 -2.48 11.01 4.33
C GLU A 82 -3.78 10.99 3.52
N TYR A 83 -4.45 9.84 3.42
CA TYR A 83 -5.74 9.74 2.71
C TYR A 83 -6.94 10.13 3.57
N GLN A 84 -6.88 9.93 4.90
CA GLN A 84 -7.97 10.31 5.79
C GLN A 84 -8.09 11.84 5.93
N TYR A 85 -6.97 12.55 6.01
CA TYR A 85 -6.91 13.98 6.32
C TYR A 85 -6.65 14.86 5.10
N VAL A 86 -7.19 14.48 3.93
CA VAL A 86 -7.10 15.32 2.73
C VAL A 86 -7.93 16.59 2.93
N ASP A 87 -7.27 17.74 2.81
CA ASP A 87 -7.93 19.04 2.88
C ASP A 87 -8.55 19.42 1.52
N TYR A 88 -9.88 19.50 1.52
CA TYR A 88 -10.70 19.91 0.38
C TYR A 88 -11.12 21.39 0.45
N SER A 89 -10.64 22.14 1.45
CA SER A 89 -10.91 23.59 1.57
C SER A 89 -9.88 24.45 0.81
N LEU A 90 -8.85 23.83 0.25
CA LEU A 90 -7.85 24.49 -0.58
C LEU A 90 -8.46 25.08 -1.86
N PRO A 91 -7.81 26.10 -2.46
CA PRO A 91 -8.19 26.60 -3.78
C PRO A 91 -8.33 25.46 -4.80
N THR A 92 -9.39 25.51 -5.62
CA THR A 92 -9.79 24.43 -6.53
C THR A 92 -8.63 23.87 -7.37
N LEU A 93 -7.80 24.74 -7.92
CA LEU A 93 -6.65 24.36 -8.74
C LEU A 93 -5.61 23.55 -7.93
N GLU A 94 -5.29 23.99 -6.71
CA GLU A 94 -4.33 23.29 -5.84
C GLU A 94 -4.86 21.94 -5.38
N MET A 95 -6.15 21.88 -5.03
CA MET A 95 -6.82 20.65 -4.64
C MET A 95 -6.77 19.61 -5.77
N LEU A 96 -7.08 20.02 -7.01
CA LEU A 96 -7.03 19.15 -8.19
C LEU A 96 -5.60 18.71 -8.51
N LYS A 97 -4.60 19.60 -8.48
CA LYS A 97 -3.19 19.25 -8.68
C LYS A 97 -2.71 18.23 -7.65
N LYS A 98 -3.04 18.42 -6.37
CA LYS A 98 -2.74 17.44 -5.31
C LYS A 98 -3.46 16.11 -5.56
N ALA A 99 -4.70 16.11 -6.05
CA ALA A 99 -5.44 14.90 -6.36
C ALA A 99 -4.79 14.12 -7.53
N VAL A 100 -4.34 14.77 -8.60
CA VAL A 100 -3.61 14.10 -9.70
C VAL A 100 -2.40 13.31 -9.17
N CYS A 101 -1.64 13.89 -8.25
CA CYS A 101 -0.48 13.23 -7.64
C CYS A 101 -0.87 12.00 -6.80
N ARG A 102 -2.04 12.02 -6.14
CA ARG A 102 -2.55 10.88 -5.35
C ARG A 102 -3.10 9.72 -6.20
N TYR A 103 -3.44 9.96 -7.46
CA TYR A 103 -3.94 8.89 -8.35
C TYR A 103 -2.87 8.40 -9.34
N GLN A 104 -1.59 8.68 -9.08
CA GLN A 104 -0.48 8.08 -9.84
C GLN A 104 -0.28 6.60 -9.44
N PRO A 105 0.10 5.73 -10.40
CA PRO A 105 0.28 4.31 -10.13
C PRO A 105 1.46 4.01 -9.21
N PHE A 106 2.56 4.78 -9.35
CA PHE A 106 3.76 4.62 -8.54
C PHE A 106 4.03 5.88 -7.74
N GLN A 107 3.60 5.88 -6.48
CA GLN A 107 3.85 6.99 -5.57
C GLN A 107 5.18 6.79 -4.86
N LYS A 108 6.03 7.82 -4.84
CA LYS A 108 7.30 7.81 -4.07
C LYS A 108 7.07 7.45 -2.59
N ARG A 109 5.87 7.71 -2.07
CA ARG A 109 5.48 7.41 -0.68
C ARG A 109 5.31 5.91 -0.42
N ALA A 110 4.93 5.14 -1.45
CA ALA A 110 4.85 3.68 -1.36
C ALA A 110 6.24 3.03 -1.22
N LEU A 111 7.34 3.75 -1.51
CA LEU A 111 8.70 3.26 -1.29
C LEU A 111 9.01 2.99 0.19
N GLY A 112 8.24 3.57 1.12
CA GLY A 112 8.37 3.27 2.55
C GLY A 112 8.05 1.81 2.90
N ILE A 113 7.41 1.06 2.01
CA ILE A 113 7.10 -0.38 2.21
C ILE A 113 8.32 -1.25 1.90
N LEU A 114 9.27 -0.77 1.08
CA LEU A 114 10.42 -1.56 0.61
C LEU A 114 11.31 -2.12 1.73
N PRO A 115 11.69 -1.36 2.78
CA PRO A 115 12.49 -1.93 3.88
C PRO A 115 11.80 -3.11 4.56
N GLY A 116 10.47 -3.03 4.72
CA GLY A 116 9.69 -4.12 5.29
C GLY A 116 9.63 -5.35 4.39
N LEU A 117 9.53 -5.15 3.06
CA LEU A 117 9.60 -6.26 2.10
C LEU A 117 10.96 -6.95 2.10
N LEU A 118 12.06 -6.20 2.17
CA LEU A 118 13.41 -6.78 2.25
C LEU A 118 13.59 -7.60 3.53
N LEU A 119 13.07 -7.12 4.67
CA LEU A 119 13.09 -7.89 5.92
C LEU A 119 12.26 -9.17 5.82
N MET A 120 11.10 -9.12 5.15
CA MET A 120 10.29 -10.31 4.90
C MET A 120 11.01 -11.32 4.00
N ASP A 121 11.69 -10.87 2.95
CA ASP A 121 12.47 -11.73 2.06
C ASP A 121 13.59 -12.48 2.79
N VAL A 122 14.33 -11.76 3.64
CA VAL A 122 15.34 -12.35 4.52
C VAL A 122 14.71 -13.39 5.45
N GLY A 123 13.62 -13.03 6.12
CA GLY A 123 12.93 -13.91 7.06
C GLY A 123 12.45 -15.22 6.40
N LEU A 124 11.77 -15.12 5.25
CA LEU A 124 11.29 -16.27 4.48
C LEU A 124 12.43 -17.14 3.96
N THR A 125 13.52 -16.51 3.51
CA THR A 125 14.68 -17.26 3.01
C THR A 125 15.34 -18.08 4.11
N PHE A 126 15.52 -17.51 5.32
CA PHE A 126 16.05 -18.26 6.46
C PHE A 126 15.12 -19.38 6.93
N GLU A 127 13.80 -19.14 6.91
CA GLU A 127 12.78 -20.15 7.25
C GLU A 127 12.88 -21.35 6.31
N TRP A 128 12.88 -21.10 4.99
CA TRP A 128 12.87 -22.17 3.99
C TRP A 128 14.20 -22.92 3.95
N MET A 129 15.33 -22.24 4.20
CA MET A 129 16.62 -22.91 4.37
C MET A 129 16.62 -23.84 5.59
N GLY A 130 16.00 -23.44 6.71
CA GLY A 130 15.84 -24.29 7.89
C GLY A 130 15.00 -25.55 7.61
N GLU A 131 13.99 -25.43 6.74
CA GLU A 131 13.19 -26.57 6.26
C GLU A 131 13.89 -27.43 5.19
N GLY A 132 15.14 -27.11 4.82
CA GLY A 132 15.90 -27.83 3.80
C GLY A 132 15.46 -27.54 2.35
N LYS A 133 14.67 -26.49 2.12
CA LYS A 133 14.27 -26.05 0.77
C LYS A 133 15.36 -25.18 0.13
N SER A 134 15.34 -25.13 -1.20
CA SER A 134 16.28 -24.28 -1.94
C SER A 134 15.94 -22.81 -1.76
N VAL A 135 16.98 -21.96 -1.67
CA VAL A 135 16.84 -20.50 -1.69
C VAL A 135 16.12 -20.04 -2.97
N LEU A 136 16.32 -20.73 -4.09
CA LEU A 136 15.65 -20.39 -5.35
C LEU A 136 14.13 -20.56 -5.26
N ASP A 137 13.65 -21.55 -4.51
CA ASP A 137 12.21 -21.78 -4.35
C ASP A 137 11.60 -20.64 -3.52
N SER A 138 12.29 -20.20 -2.46
CA SER A 138 11.90 -19.04 -1.64
C SER A 138 11.80 -17.78 -2.49
N GLN A 139 12.84 -17.52 -3.29
CA GLN A 139 12.89 -16.33 -4.15
C GLN A 139 11.82 -16.36 -5.25
N LEU A 140 11.57 -17.52 -5.85
CA LEU A 140 10.51 -17.68 -6.84
C LEU A 140 9.13 -17.42 -6.23
N PHE A 141 8.88 -17.96 -5.03
CA PHE A 141 7.63 -17.72 -4.30
C PHE A 141 7.46 -16.24 -3.93
N PHE A 142 8.50 -15.62 -3.36
CA PHE A 142 8.47 -14.24 -2.91
C PHE A 142 8.29 -13.25 -4.07
N LEU A 143 9.08 -13.39 -5.14
CA LEU A 143 8.95 -12.56 -6.33
C LEU A 143 7.60 -12.78 -7.03
N GLY A 144 7.11 -14.02 -7.06
CA GLY A 144 5.77 -14.35 -7.56
C GLY A 144 4.67 -13.62 -6.79
N ALA A 145 4.74 -13.62 -5.46
CA ALA A 145 3.78 -12.92 -4.60
C ALA A 145 3.83 -11.39 -4.79
N ILE A 146 5.03 -10.80 -4.89
CA ILE A 146 5.20 -9.37 -5.20
C ILE A 146 4.59 -9.04 -6.56
N LEU A 147 4.94 -9.80 -7.60
CA LEU A 147 4.46 -9.57 -8.96
C LEU A 147 2.94 -9.65 -9.01
N PHE A 148 2.34 -10.65 -8.35
CA PHE A 148 0.90 -10.79 -8.23
C PHE A 148 0.24 -9.57 -7.58
N GLY A 149 0.80 -9.08 -6.46
CA GLY A 149 0.34 -7.86 -5.80
C GLY A 149 0.43 -6.62 -6.68
N VAL A 150 1.53 -6.47 -7.43
CA VAL A 150 1.72 -5.37 -8.39
C VAL A 150 0.71 -5.44 -9.52
N ILE A 151 0.44 -6.62 -10.09
CA ILE A 151 -0.57 -6.80 -11.14
C ILE A 151 -1.95 -6.39 -10.64
N ILE A 152 -2.37 -6.85 -9.44
CA ILE A 152 -3.65 -6.46 -8.84
C ILE A 152 -3.72 -4.93 -8.68
N GLY A 153 -2.67 -4.32 -8.15
CA GLY A 153 -2.58 -2.87 -7.98
C GLY A 153 -2.72 -2.11 -9.30
N LEU A 154 -2.04 -2.57 -10.35
CA LEU A 154 -2.12 -1.98 -11.68
C LEU A 154 -3.50 -2.15 -12.34
N VAL A 155 -4.13 -3.31 -12.17
CA VAL A 155 -5.50 -3.55 -12.66
C VAL A 155 -6.49 -2.60 -11.99
N ILE A 156 -6.46 -2.50 -10.66
CA ILE A 156 -7.32 -1.56 -9.91
C ILE A 156 -7.04 -0.13 -10.36
N TRP A 157 -5.77 0.23 -10.53
CA TRP A 157 -5.39 1.55 -11.00
C TRP A 157 -5.94 1.85 -12.40
N TYR A 158 -5.78 0.92 -13.35
CA TYR A 158 -6.21 1.11 -14.73
C TYR A 158 -7.72 1.32 -14.84
N PHE A 159 -8.51 0.50 -14.16
CA PHE A 159 -9.98 0.56 -14.27
C PHE A 159 -10.60 1.65 -13.39
N LYS A 160 -10.01 1.95 -12.23
CA LYS A 160 -10.63 2.82 -11.23
C LYS A 160 -9.96 4.20 -11.16
N TYR A 161 -8.66 4.24 -10.95
CA TYR A 161 -7.95 5.48 -10.60
C TYR A 161 -7.49 6.29 -11.82
N LYS A 162 -7.11 5.62 -12.92
CA LYS A 162 -6.78 6.26 -14.19
C LYS A 162 -7.91 7.14 -14.73
N PRO A 163 -9.17 6.70 -14.86
CA PRO A 163 -10.25 7.56 -15.38
C PRO A 163 -10.59 8.72 -14.43
N LEU A 164 -10.35 8.58 -13.12
CA LEU A 164 -10.45 9.69 -12.17
C LEU A 164 -9.36 10.72 -12.41
N ARG A 165 -8.11 10.28 -12.54
CA ARG A 165 -6.97 11.15 -12.85
C ARG A 165 -7.16 11.94 -14.14
N ASP A 166 -7.62 11.29 -15.20
CA ASP A 166 -7.79 11.93 -16.50
C ASP A 166 -8.88 13.02 -16.47
N LYS A 167 -9.95 12.81 -15.69
CA LYS A 167 -10.99 13.83 -15.46
C LYS A 167 -10.48 15.03 -14.67
N ILE A 168 -9.66 14.78 -13.65
CA ILE A 168 -9.02 15.86 -12.88
C ILE A 168 -8.11 16.68 -13.80
N LEU A 169 -7.30 16.02 -14.64
CA LEU A 169 -6.41 16.69 -15.59
C LEU A 169 -7.17 17.55 -16.62
N HIS A 170 -8.35 17.10 -17.06
CA HIS A 170 -9.20 17.88 -17.95
C HIS A 170 -9.65 19.19 -17.30
N LEU A 171 -10.22 19.12 -16.09
CA LEU A 171 -10.67 20.31 -15.36
C LEU A 171 -9.52 21.27 -15.00
N VAL A 172 -8.33 20.75 -14.68
CA VAL A 172 -7.15 21.60 -14.44
C VAL A 172 -6.79 22.41 -15.67
N ARG A 173 -6.82 21.81 -16.87
CA ARG A 173 -6.54 22.52 -18.12
C ARG A 173 -7.59 23.58 -18.42
N GLU A 174 -8.86 23.33 -18.11
CA GLU A 174 -9.93 24.32 -18.29
C GLU A 174 -9.79 25.53 -17.37
N ILE A 175 -9.27 25.34 -16.15
CA ILE A 175 -9.04 26.45 -15.21
C ILE A 175 -7.81 27.29 -15.60
N GLU A 176 -6.82 26.66 -16.24
CA GLU A 176 -5.58 27.33 -16.67
C GLU A 176 -5.71 28.04 -18.03
N GLN A 177 -6.79 27.81 -18.77
CA GLN A 177 -7.14 28.49 -20.03
C GLN A 177 -8.05 29.69 -19.78
#